data_AF-A0AA39LQ43-F1
#
_entry.id   AF-A0AA39LQ43-F1
#
_cell.length_a   1.000
_cell.length_b   1.000
_cell.length_c   1.000
_cell.angle_alpha   90.00
_cell.angle_beta   90.00
_cell.angle_gamma   90.00
#
_symmetry.space_group_name_H-M   'P 1'
#
loop_
_entity.id
_entity.type
_entity.pdbx_description
1 polymer ?
#
loop_
_entity_poly.entity_id
_entity_poly.type
_entity_poly.pdbx_seq_one_letter_code
_entity_poly.pdbx_strand_id
1 'polypeptide(L)'
;MKLLLALFLVCGLVAVSQAGLLCPLCKNIVGGIEADVEGDETTIEQKANKVCDTLTFDNNVLDPLCRNIVDNLIETAEDDIKNKEEPEKVCHKIHLC
;
A
#
# COMPACT_ATOMS: atom_id res chain seq x y z
N MET A 1 36.49 -1.33 10.03
CA MET A 1 35.73 -0.18 10.59
C MET A 1 35.20 0.77 9.51
N LYS A 2 36.01 1.24 8.55
CA LYS A 2 35.53 2.13 7.45
C LYS A 2 34.49 1.47 6.51
N LEU A 3 34.64 0.18 6.21
CA LEU A 3 33.67 -0.60 5.41
C LEU A 3 32.34 -0.85 6.14
N LEU A 4 32.37 -1.03 7.47
CA LEU A 4 31.17 -1.22 8.28
C LEU A 4 30.37 0.09 8.42
N LEU A 5 31.06 1.22 8.54
CA LEU A 5 30.45 2.56 8.54
C LEU A 5 29.79 2.88 7.19
N ALA A 6 30.43 2.52 6.07
CA ALA A 6 29.85 2.68 4.74
C ALA A 6 28.58 1.82 4.55
N LEU A 7 28.57 0.58 5.05
CA LEU A 7 27.42 -0.32 4.97
C LEU A 7 26.21 0.22 5.77
N PHE A 8 26.44 0.73 6.99
CA PHE A 8 25.38 1.32 7.82
C PHE A 8 24.74 2.56 7.19
N LEU A 9 25.55 3.42 6.55
CA LEU A 9 25.07 4.61 5.84
C LEU A 9 24.20 4.26 4.63
N VAL A 10 24.57 3.22 3.86
CA VAL A 10 23.79 2.77 2.70
C VAL A 10 22.46 2.15 3.15
N CYS A 11 22.45 1.34 4.21
CA CYS A 11 21.21 0.75 4.72
C CYS A 11 20.22 1.78 5.26
N GLY A 12 20.70 2.84 5.94
CA GLY A 12 19.85 3.93 6.44
C GLY A 12 19.14 4.72 5.33
N LEU A 13 19.83 4.96 4.20
CA LEU A 13 19.26 5.65 3.04
C LEU A 13 18.15 4.84 2.36
N VAL A 14 18.30 3.52 2.25
CA VAL A 14 17.31 2.65 1.60
C VAL A 14 16.00 2.61 2.39
N ALA A 15 16.06 2.51 3.72
CA ALA A 15 14.87 2.48 4.58
C ALA A 15 14.03 3.77 4.46
N VAL A 16 14.68 4.93 4.45
CA VAL A 16 13.99 6.23 4.31
C VAL A 16 13.37 6.40 2.91
N SER A 17 14.02 5.87 1.87
CA SER A 17 13.55 5.99 0.49
C SER A 17 12.29 5.17 0.19
N GLN A 18 12.10 4.02 0.85
CA GLN A 18 10.96 3.14 0.60
C GLN A 18 9.68 3.70 1.25
N ALA A 19 9.75 4.18 2.49
CA ALA A 19 8.60 4.79 3.17
C ALA A 19 8.06 6.03 2.41
N GLY A 20 8.96 6.81 1.79
CA GLY A 20 8.58 8.02 1.03
C GLY A 20 7.73 7.77 -0.22
N LEU A 21 7.82 6.57 -0.83
CA LEU A 21 7.02 6.20 -2.01
C LEU A 21 5.84 5.28 -1.67
N LEU A 22 6.04 4.35 -0.74
CA LEU A 22 5.06 3.33 -0.42
C LEU A 22 3.90 3.88 0.43
N CYS A 23 4.17 4.83 1.32
CA CYS A 23 3.12 5.44 2.15
C CYS A 23 2.07 6.19 1.29
N PRO A 24 2.44 7.10 0.38
CA PRO A 24 1.48 7.72 -0.53
C PRO A 24 0.73 6.72 -1.41
N LEU A 25 1.41 5.68 -1.90
CA LEU A 25 0.78 4.64 -2.72
C LEU A 25 -0.28 3.88 -1.92
N CYS A 26 0.05 3.44 -0.71
CA CYS A 26 -0.88 2.78 0.19
C CYS A 26 -2.12 3.65 0.46
N LYS A 27 -1.91 4.94 0.79
CA LYS A 27 -3.03 5.85 1.08
C LYS A 27 -3.96 6.04 -0.11
N ASN A 28 -3.40 6.11 -1.33
CA ASN A 28 -4.19 6.19 -2.54
C ASN A 28 -4.99 4.90 -2.80
N ILE A 29 -4.40 3.73 -2.51
CA ILE A 29 -5.09 2.44 -2.61
C ILE A 29 -6.26 2.39 -1.63
N VAL A 30 -6.02 2.67 -0.34
CA VAL A 30 -7.05 2.66 0.70
C VAL A 30 -8.18 3.63 0.36
N GLY A 31 -7.86 4.88 0.03
CA GLY A 31 -8.87 5.88 -0.35
C GLY A 31 -9.66 5.50 -1.61
N GLY A 32 -9.02 4.83 -2.58
CA GLY A 32 -9.68 4.29 -3.76
C GLY A 32 -10.66 3.17 -3.43
N ILE A 33 -10.27 2.25 -2.55
CA ILE A 33 -11.14 1.16 -2.08
C ILE A 33 -12.34 1.73 -1.32
N GLU A 34 -12.11 2.66 -0.38
CA GLU A 34 -13.15 3.29 0.43
C GLU A 34 -14.17 4.08 -0.38
N ALA A 35 -13.72 4.72 -1.47
CA ALA A 35 -14.59 5.42 -2.41
C ALA A 35 -15.50 4.45 -3.19
N ASP A 36 -15.02 3.23 -3.47
CA ASP A 36 -15.76 2.20 -4.23
C ASP A 36 -16.54 1.24 -3.30
N VAL A 37 -16.45 1.35 -1.97
CA VAL A 37 -17.07 0.42 -1.00
C VAL A 37 -18.60 0.56 -0.88
N GLU A 38 -19.24 1.58 -1.46
CA GLU A 38 -20.70 1.75 -1.38
C GLU A 38 -21.45 1.08 -2.56
N GLY A 39 -22.32 0.12 -2.24
CA GLY A 39 -23.50 -0.22 -3.07
C GLY A 39 -23.36 -1.32 -4.13
N ASP A 40 -22.30 -2.13 -4.12
CA ASP A 40 -22.10 -3.22 -5.10
C ASP A 40 -21.78 -4.55 -4.39
N GLU A 41 -22.23 -5.67 -4.97
CA GLU A 41 -21.93 -7.05 -4.53
C GLU A 41 -20.46 -7.45 -4.79
N THR A 42 -19.65 -6.55 -5.36
CA THR A 42 -18.22 -6.77 -5.56
C THR A 42 -17.46 -6.87 -4.24
N THR A 43 -16.60 -7.89 -4.14
CA THR A 43 -15.74 -8.12 -2.99
C THR A 43 -14.70 -7.00 -2.83
N ILE A 44 -14.20 -6.78 -1.61
CA ILE A 44 -13.13 -5.81 -1.35
C ILE A 44 -11.88 -6.11 -2.20
N GLU A 45 -11.59 -7.40 -2.42
CA GLU A 45 -10.49 -7.88 -3.27
C GLU A 45 -10.67 -7.43 -4.73
N GLN A 46 -11.86 -7.55 -5.29
CA GLN A 46 -12.16 -7.08 -6.64
C GLN A 46 -12.04 -5.55 -6.77
N LYS A 47 -12.54 -4.82 -5.77
CA LYS A 47 -12.42 -3.35 -5.74
C LYS A 47 -10.96 -2.92 -5.68
N ALA A 48 -10.18 -3.54 -4.80
CA ALA A 48 -8.77 -3.25 -4.63
C ALA A 48 -7.94 -3.62 -5.87
N ASN A 49 -8.25 -4.74 -6.54
CA ASN A 49 -7.62 -5.11 -7.80
C ASN A 49 -7.88 -4.08 -8.91
N LYS A 50 -9.11 -3.58 -9.05
CA LYS A 50 -9.45 -2.51 -10.00
C LYS A 50 -8.71 -1.20 -9.69
N VAL A 51 -8.53 -0.88 -8.41
CA VAL A 51 -7.72 0.26 -7.98
C VAL A 51 -6.26 0.09 -8.44
N CYS A 52 -5.70 -1.12 -8.31
CA CYS A 52 -4.37 -1.42 -8.84
C CYS A 52 -4.28 -1.24 -10.36
N ASP A 53 -5.18 -1.84 -11.13
CA ASP A 53 -5.21 -1.69 -12.60
C ASP A 53 -5.20 -0.21 -13.02
N THR A 54 -5.98 0.61 -12.30
CA THR A 54 -6.11 2.06 -12.54
C THR A 54 -4.83 2.83 -12.15
N LEU A 55 -4.25 2.54 -10.98
CA LEU A 55 -3.07 3.25 -10.49
C LEU A 55 -1.81 2.89 -11.28
N THR A 56 -1.73 1.66 -11.76
CA THR A 56 -0.53 1.13 -12.43
C THR A 56 -0.61 1.25 -13.95
N PHE A 57 -1.78 1.59 -14.51
CA PHE A 57 -2.05 1.59 -15.95
C PHE A 57 -1.70 0.23 -16.60
N ASP A 58 -2.08 -0.85 -15.92
CA ASP A 58 -1.76 -2.24 -16.31
C ASP A 58 -0.25 -2.49 -16.54
N ASN A 59 0.60 -1.76 -15.82
CA ASN A 59 2.04 -1.91 -15.97
C ASN A 59 2.51 -3.21 -15.31
N ASN A 60 3.06 -4.13 -16.12
CA ASN A 60 3.53 -5.46 -15.68
C ASN A 60 4.56 -5.47 -14.52
N VAL A 61 5.17 -4.33 -14.18
CA VAL A 61 6.12 -4.21 -13.06
C VAL A 61 5.45 -3.61 -11.82
N LEU A 62 4.62 -2.60 -11.98
CA LEU A 62 3.96 -1.90 -10.87
C LEU A 62 2.74 -2.66 -10.36
N ASP A 63 2.06 -3.39 -11.25
CA ASP A 63 0.82 -4.08 -10.95
C ASP A 63 1.01 -5.21 -9.91
N PRO A 64 2.02 -6.09 -10.04
CA PRO A 64 2.32 -7.06 -8.99
C PRO A 64 2.68 -6.41 -7.64
N LEU A 65 3.35 -5.25 -7.66
CA LEU A 65 3.69 -4.52 -6.44
C LEU A 65 2.41 -4.02 -5.74
N CYS A 66 1.49 -3.43 -6.51
CA CYS A 66 0.22 -2.95 -5.97
C CYS A 66 -0.62 -4.09 -5.38
N ARG A 67 -0.72 -5.22 -6.10
CA ARG A 67 -1.48 -6.38 -5.62
C ARG A 67 -0.93 -6.95 -4.32
N ASN A 68 0.39 -7.05 -4.17
CA ASN A 68 1.00 -7.46 -2.89
C ASN A 68 0.65 -6.51 -1.72
N ILE A 69 0.55 -5.20 -1.99
CA ILE A 69 0.13 -4.21 -0.98
C ILE A 69 -1.34 -4.43 -0.62
N VAL A 70 -2.20 -4.63 -1.62
CA VAL A 70 -3.62 -4.94 -1.44
C VAL A 70 -3.85 -6.20 -0.63
N ASP A 71 -3.12 -7.28 -0.92
CA ASP A 71 -3.25 -8.54 -0.19
C ASP A 71 -2.98 -8.34 1.30
N ASN A 72 -1.90 -7.63 1.64
CA ASN A 72 -1.56 -7.31 3.03
C ASN A 72 -2.57 -6.35 3.69
N LEU A 73 -3.09 -5.37 2.94
CA LEU A 73 -4.16 -4.47 3.41
C LEU A 73 -5.42 -5.26 3.79
N ILE A 74 -5.83 -6.20 2.94
CA ILE A 74 -7.03 -7.03 3.19
C ILE A 74 -6.76 -7.96 4.38
N GLU A 75 -5.62 -8.64 4.42
CA GLU A 75 -5.28 -9.56 5.52
C GLU A 75 -5.23 -8.85 6.90
N THR A 76 -4.69 -7.63 6.94
CA THR A 76 -4.39 -6.94 8.21
C THR A 76 -5.42 -5.87 8.62
N ALA A 77 -6.11 -5.29 7.65
CA ALA A 77 -6.89 -4.07 7.83
C ALA A 77 -8.22 -4.02 7.07
N GLU A 78 -8.76 -5.16 6.59
CA GLU A 78 -10.05 -5.19 5.88
C GLU A 78 -11.18 -4.52 6.67
N ASP A 79 -11.29 -4.79 7.98
CA ASP A 79 -12.33 -4.17 8.80
C ASP A 79 -12.13 -2.66 8.96
N ASP A 80 -10.88 -2.19 9.04
CA ASP A 80 -10.59 -0.74 9.13
C ASP A 80 -11.01 -0.04 7.83
N ILE A 81 -10.72 -0.65 6.68
CA ILE A 81 -11.13 -0.14 5.35
C ILE A 81 -12.66 -0.13 5.23
N LYS A 82 -13.35 -1.19 5.66
CA LYS A 82 -14.82 -1.25 5.66
C LYS A 82 -15.44 -0.18 6.57
N ASN A 83 -14.79 0.12 7.69
CA ASN A 83 -15.21 1.16 8.63
C ASN A 83 -14.77 2.58 8.20
N LYS A 84 -14.08 2.72 7.07
CA LYS A 84 -13.54 3.99 6.55
C LYS A 84 -12.61 4.69 7.54
N GLU A 85 -11.78 3.90 8.22
CA GLU A 85 -10.70 4.44 9.06
C GLU A 85 -9.72 5.27 8.22
N GLU A 86 -9.12 6.28 8.83
CA GLU A 86 -8.24 7.19 8.10
C GLU A 86 -7.11 6.44 7.36
N PRO A 87 -6.89 6.67 6.04
CA PRO A 87 -5.89 5.95 5.25
C PRO A 87 -4.48 5.97 5.86
N GLU A 88 -4.09 7.05 6.54
CA GLU A 88 -2.83 7.15 7.26
C GLU A 88 -2.69 6.05 8.34
N LYS A 89 -3.75 5.83 9.13
CA LYS A 89 -3.74 4.84 10.21
C LYS A 89 -3.72 3.42 9.66
N VAL A 90 -4.50 3.16 8.61
CA VAL A 90 -4.52 1.87 7.91
C VAL A 90 -3.14 1.55 7.36
N CYS A 91 -2.48 2.51 6.71
CA CYS A 91 -1.15 2.31 6.12
C CYS A 91 -0.03 2.17 7.16
N HIS A 92 -0.17 2.79 8.33
CA HIS A 92 0.71 2.52 9.48
C HIS A 92 0.56 1.11 10.03
N LYS A 93 -0.65 0.57 10.03
CA LYS A 93 -0.94 -0.78 10.53
C LYS A 93 -0.24 -1.87 9.72
N ILE A 94 -0.01 -1.63 8.44
CA ILE A 94 0.72 -2.53 7.54
C ILE A 94 2.18 -2.11 7.27
N HIS A 95 2.70 -1.15 8.04
CA HIS A 95 4.09 -0.70 7.99
C HIS A 95 4.55 -0.14 6.63
N LEU A 96 3.62 0.42 5.84
CA LEU A 96 3.96 1.17 4.63
C LEU A 96 4.11 2.66 4.89
N CYS A 97 3.47 3.12 5.96
CA CYS A 97 3.84 4.29 6.74
C CYS A 97 4.32 3.77 8.12
#